data_AF-A0ABD0RSS7-F1
#
_entry.id   AF-A0ABD0RSS7-F1
#
_cell.length_a   1.000
_cell.length_b   1.000
_cell.length_c   1.000
_cell.angle_alpha   90.00
_cell.angle_beta   90.00
_cell.angle_gamma   90.00
#
_symmetry.space_group_name_H-M   'P 1'
#
loop_
_entity.id
_entity.type
_entity.pdbx_description
1 polymer ?
#
loop_
_entity_poly.entity_id
_entity_poly.type
_entity_poly.pdbx_seq_one_letter_code
_entity_poly.pdbx_strand_id
1 'polypeptide(L)'
;KVRVQDQHSGGMRWVCACDVTLQYRAVDGRFLRAELERLQCERIGPVIDVTVISGKLEEAHLPHYACLAESHPSLTDAVKLLTKRDEGIYLQSVKLTRYHAKIVQPSFSLTTLIINWIMQWEEHCSLLLYMRCKDPLILHIYFFPVNDTCSKEKVEQSEKSSLLISHPRPNRPFRLKTPHLLEVPGASVHPVEGISFRADIDPNFFKVKQHQLDDVKMNLIREEDKKSVWKATIWKEEFAHVNPRQIQEVPHLCSEFDKAQFFEKHRLALIQRVKNVKSIADKL
;
A
#
# COMPACT_ATOMS: atom_id res chain seq x y z
N LYS A 1 33.91 0.92 -6.47
CA LYS A 1 33.04 1.85 -5.69
C LYS A 1 31.80 2.15 -6.53
N VAL A 2 30.59 2.12 -5.94
CA VAL A 2 29.35 2.44 -6.68
C VAL A 2 29.04 3.93 -6.54
N ARG A 3 28.90 4.61 -7.67
CA ARG A 3 28.40 5.99 -7.73
C ARG A 3 26.95 5.96 -8.21
N VAL A 4 26.05 6.52 -7.38
CA VAL A 4 24.61 6.60 -7.64
C VAL A 4 24.28 8.05 -8.00
N GLN A 5 23.61 8.28 -9.13
CA GLN A 5 23.29 9.63 -9.63
C GLN A 5 21.88 10.12 -9.29
N ASP A 6 20.94 9.24 -8.92
CA ASP A 6 19.58 9.59 -8.46
C ASP A 6 19.15 8.67 -7.31
N GLN A 7 18.48 9.20 -6.27
CA GLN A 7 18.05 8.45 -5.09
C GLN A 7 16.58 8.69 -4.74
N HIS A 8 15.72 7.69 -4.96
CA HIS A 8 14.33 7.71 -4.47
C HIS A 8 13.83 6.35 -3.92
N SER A 9 14.72 5.41 -3.57
CA SER A 9 14.32 4.25 -2.76
C SER A 9 15.45 3.80 -1.84
N GLY A 10 15.19 3.90 -0.53
CA GLY A 10 16.08 3.45 0.53
C GLY A 10 16.05 1.92 0.64
N GLY A 11 17.22 1.29 0.69
CA GLY A 11 17.33 -0.13 0.99
C GLY A 11 17.93 -0.99 -0.11
N MET A 12 18.24 -0.48 -1.31
CA MET A 12 19.03 -1.26 -2.27
C MET A 12 20.49 -1.37 -1.87
N ARG A 13 21.10 -2.52 -2.14
CA ARG A 13 22.53 -2.76 -1.97
C ARG A 13 23.13 -3.37 -3.24
N TRP A 14 24.34 -2.92 -3.57
CA TRP A 14 25.07 -3.28 -4.78
C TRP A 14 26.42 -3.90 -4.43
N VAL A 15 26.86 -4.88 -5.20
CA VAL A 15 28.20 -5.49 -5.08
C VAL A 15 28.89 -5.46 -6.44
N CYS A 16 30.14 -5.02 -6.48
CA CYS A 16 30.94 -4.90 -7.69
C CYS A 16 32.44 -5.01 -7.37
N ALA A 17 33.20 -5.65 -8.25
CA ALA A 17 34.66 -5.68 -8.16
C ALA A 17 35.33 -4.38 -8.64
N CYS A 18 34.70 -3.67 -9.59
CA CYS A 18 35.23 -2.45 -10.19
C CYS A 18 34.37 -1.23 -9.87
N ASP A 19 34.78 -0.05 -10.34
CA ASP A 19 33.93 1.13 -10.29
C ASP A 19 32.72 0.97 -11.21
N VAL A 20 31.54 1.31 -10.67
CA VAL A 20 30.26 1.22 -11.37
C VAL A 20 29.54 2.55 -11.20
N THR A 21 29.03 3.08 -12.31
CA THR A 21 28.11 4.22 -12.30
C THR A 21 26.76 3.74 -12.75
N LEU A 22 25.72 4.06 -11.97
CA LEU A 22 24.35 3.71 -12.30
C LEU A 22 23.37 4.79 -11.84
N GLN A 23 22.19 4.74 -12.45
CA GLN A 23 20.99 5.45 -12.04
C GLN A 23 19.94 4.42 -11.65
N TYR A 24 19.14 4.75 -10.64
CA TYR A 24 17.96 3.96 -10.33
C TYR A 24 16.84 4.81 -9.75
N ARG A 25 15.61 4.31 -9.88
CA ARG A 25 14.43 4.88 -9.23
C ARG A 25 13.39 3.81 -8.96
N ALA A 26 12.60 4.00 -7.91
CA ALA A 26 11.34 3.30 -7.78
C ALA A 26 10.31 3.95 -8.72
N VAL A 27 9.48 3.14 -9.38
CA VAL A 27 8.43 3.61 -10.28
C VAL A 27 7.09 2.99 -9.92
N ASP A 28 6.01 3.63 -10.35
CA ASP A 28 4.65 3.09 -10.20
C ASP A 28 4.48 1.80 -11.00
N GLY A 29 4.24 0.69 -10.33
CA GLY A 29 4.13 -0.63 -10.95
C GLY A 29 2.77 -0.97 -11.59
N ARG A 30 1.80 -0.05 -11.61
CA ARG A 30 0.45 -0.33 -12.15
C ARG A 30 0.44 -0.78 -13.61
N PHE A 31 1.41 -0.36 -14.42
CA PHE A 31 1.51 -0.80 -15.81
C PHE A 31 1.82 -2.30 -15.96
N LEU A 32 2.18 -3.02 -14.87
CA LEU A 32 2.37 -4.47 -14.87
C LEU A 32 1.08 -5.24 -14.53
N ARG A 33 -0.02 -4.56 -14.20
CA ARG A 33 -1.21 -5.20 -13.62
C ARG A 33 -1.78 -6.29 -14.52
N ALA A 34 -1.95 -6.03 -15.81
CA ALA A 34 -2.52 -7.01 -16.74
C ALA A 34 -1.63 -8.27 -16.84
N GLU A 35 -0.31 -8.08 -16.85
CA GLU A 35 0.65 -9.18 -16.90
C GLU A 35 0.70 -9.96 -15.59
N LEU A 36 0.58 -9.29 -14.43
CA LEU A 36 0.49 -9.93 -13.13
C LEU A 36 -0.80 -10.75 -12.98
N GLU A 37 -1.93 -10.22 -13.44
CA GLU A 37 -3.21 -10.94 -13.49
C GLU A 37 -3.09 -12.19 -14.39
N ARG A 38 -2.48 -12.06 -15.58
CA ARG A 38 -2.23 -13.19 -16.49
C ARG A 38 -1.29 -14.25 -15.88
N LEU A 39 -0.26 -13.80 -15.16
CA LEU A 39 0.70 -14.66 -14.47
C LEU A 39 0.16 -15.20 -13.14
N GLN A 40 -1.03 -14.77 -12.71
CA GLN A 40 -1.61 -15.13 -11.42
C GLN A 40 -0.64 -14.86 -10.27
N CYS A 41 -0.07 -13.66 -10.25
CA CYS A 41 0.96 -13.26 -9.29
C CYS A 41 0.67 -11.88 -8.71
N GLU A 42 1.20 -11.60 -7.52
CA GLU A 42 1.18 -10.29 -6.88
C GLU A 42 2.59 -9.77 -6.67
N ARG A 43 2.75 -8.45 -6.62
CA ARG A 43 4.04 -7.82 -6.30
C ARG A 43 4.26 -7.83 -4.80
N ILE A 44 5.49 -8.13 -4.42
CA ILE A 44 5.97 -8.13 -3.02
C ILE A 44 7.24 -7.30 -2.86
N GLY A 45 7.44 -6.35 -3.77
CA GLY A 45 8.54 -5.41 -3.74
C GLY A 45 8.26 -4.22 -4.65
N PRO A 46 9.09 -3.17 -4.55
CA PRO A 46 8.98 -2.02 -5.42
C PRO A 46 9.29 -2.42 -6.87
N VAL A 47 8.77 -1.66 -7.82
CA VAL A 47 9.28 -1.72 -9.19
C VAL A 47 10.46 -0.78 -9.28
N ILE A 48 11.62 -1.34 -9.61
CA ILE A 48 12.86 -0.59 -9.72
C ILE A 48 13.26 -0.54 -11.19
N ASP A 49 13.49 0.68 -11.67
CA ASP A 49 14.11 0.98 -12.95
C ASP A 49 15.59 1.27 -12.68
N VAL A 50 16.50 0.49 -13.27
CA VAL A 50 17.95 0.62 -13.06
C VAL A 50 18.64 0.70 -14.41
N THR A 51 19.45 1.74 -14.58
CA THR A 51 20.30 1.94 -15.76
C THR A 51 21.75 1.94 -15.33
N VAL A 52 22.51 0.95 -15.77
CA VAL A 52 23.97 0.92 -15.57
C VAL A 52 24.63 1.75 -16.66
N ILE A 53 25.29 2.84 -16.25
CA ILE A 53 25.96 3.79 -17.16
C ILE A 53 27.36 3.29 -17.50
N SER A 54 28.07 2.75 -16.51
CA SER A 54 29.41 2.17 -16.72
C SER A 54 29.75 1.12 -15.66
N GLY A 55 30.61 0.17 -16.04
CA GLY A 55 31.03 -0.94 -15.18
C GLY A 55 30.07 -2.13 -15.20
N LYS A 56 30.30 -3.09 -14.30
CA LYS A 56 29.48 -4.30 -14.16
C LYS A 56 29.19 -4.60 -12.69
N LEU A 57 27.94 -4.93 -12.40
CA LEU A 57 27.51 -5.39 -11.08
C LEU A 57 27.72 -6.91 -10.97
N GLU A 58 28.25 -7.34 -9.84
CA GLU A 58 28.35 -8.76 -9.48
C GLU A 58 27.09 -9.23 -8.77
N GLU A 59 26.55 -8.39 -7.88
CA GLU A 59 25.30 -8.67 -7.19
C GLU A 59 24.47 -7.42 -6.99
N ALA A 60 23.18 -7.64 -6.89
CA ALA A 60 22.26 -6.64 -6.41
C ALA A 60 21.27 -7.26 -5.42
N HIS A 61 20.92 -6.46 -4.43
CA HIS A 61 20.10 -6.84 -3.29
C HIS A 61 18.90 -5.90 -3.32
N LEU A 62 17.81 -6.39 -3.91
CA LEU A 62 16.56 -5.65 -4.08
C LEU A 62 15.71 -5.78 -2.81
N PRO A 63 15.16 -4.69 -2.26
CA PRO A 63 14.25 -4.79 -1.13
C PRO A 63 12.97 -5.56 -1.52
N HIS A 64 12.40 -6.27 -0.56
CA HIS A 64 11.04 -6.79 -0.62
C HIS A 64 10.23 -6.31 0.58
N TYR A 65 8.93 -6.51 0.51
CA TYR A 65 7.97 -6.14 1.55
C TYR A 65 7.68 -7.29 2.52
N ALA A 66 7.92 -8.54 2.07
CA ALA A 66 7.66 -9.74 2.86
C ALA A 66 8.49 -9.82 4.15
N CYS A 67 7.84 -10.16 5.27
CA CYS A 67 8.45 -10.50 6.54
C CYS A 67 8.73 -12.01 6.59
N LEU A 68 9.96 -12.40 6.25
CA LEU A 68 10.34 -13.82 6.21
C LEU A 68 10.38 -14.50 7.58
N ALA A 69 10.54 -13.75 8.67
CA ALA A 69 10.62 -14.30 10.01
C ALA A 69 9.28 -14.88 10.49
N GLU A 70 8.17 -14.33 10.01
CA GLU A 70 6.81 -14.76 10.35
C GLU A 70 6.11 -15.51 9.21
N SER A 71 6.80 -15.68 8.07
CA SER A 71 6.25 -16.36 6.89
C SER A 71 6.62 -17.85 6.83
N HIS A 72 5.79 -18.63 6.13
CA HIS A 72 6.03 -20.05 5.92
C HIS A 72 7.32 -20.29 5.10
N PRO A 73 8.15 -21.32 5.39
CA PRO A 73 9.42 -21.55 4.68
C PRO A 73 9.29 -21.66 3.16
N SER A 74 8.16 -22.21 2.67
CA SER A 74 7.83 -22.31 1.25
C SER A 74 7.71 -20.97 0.52
N LEU A 75 7.59 -19.87 1.26
CA LEU A 75 7.58 -18.52 0.69
C LEU A 75 8.87 -18.27 -0.10
N THR A 76 10.01 -18.73 0.40
CA THR A 76 11.33 -18.47 -0.19
C THR A 76 11.41 -18.96 -1.63
N ASP A 77 10.88 -20.15 -1.90
CA ASP A 77 10.92 -20.77 -3.24
C ASP A 77 9.81 -20.23 -4.16
N ALA A 78 8.78 -19.61 -3.59
CA ALA A 78 7.65 -19.05 -4.34
C ALA A 78 7.95 -17.66 -4.92
N VAL A 79 8.91 -16.94 -4.35
CA VAL A 79 9.29 -15.60 -4.81
C VAL A 79 10.16 -15.68 -6.06
N LYS A 80 9.79 -14.90 -7.07
CA LYS A 80 10.54 -14.75 -8.32
C LYS A 80 10.83 -13.28 -8.58
N LEU A 81 11.94 -13.02 -9.25
CA LEU A 81 12.15 -11.73 -9.89
C LEU A 81 11.44 -11.73 -11.23
N LEU A 82 10.64 -10.69 -11.46
CA LEU A 82 10.08 -10.35 -12.74
C LEU A 82 10.90 -9.22 -13.35
N THR A 83 11.34 -9.40 -14.58
CA THR A 83 12.07 -8.39 -15.36
C THR A 83 11.31 -8.12 -16.65
N LYS A 84 10.96 -6.86 -16.90
CA LYS A 84 10.32 -6.40 -18.14
C LYS A 84 11.38 -5.76 -19.04
N ARG A 85 11.38 -6.17 -20.31
CA ARG A 85 12.21 -5.66 -21.40
C ARG A 85 11.35 -5.45 -22.64
N ASP A 86 11.94 -4.88 -23.68
CA ASP A 86 11.28 -4.67 -24.96
C ASP A 86 10.86 -6.01 -25.60
N GLU A 87 11.63 -7.08 -25.38
CA GLU A 87 11.31 -8.41 -25.91
C GLU A 87 10.23 -9.15 -25.10
N GLY A 88 9.87 -8.65 -23.91
CA GLY A 88 8.82 -9.22 -23.06
C GLY A 88 9.20 -9.35 -21.59
N ILE A 89 8.58 -10.33 -20.92
CA ILE A 89 8.72 -10.57 -19.48
C ILE A 89 9.53 -11.83 -19.22
N TYR A 90 10.51 -11.71 -18.33
CA TYR A 90 11.38 -12.78 -17.90
C TYR A 90 11.23 -13.02 -16.39
N LEU A 91 11.18 -14.29 -16.00
CA LEU A 91 11.10 -14.70 -14.60
C LEU A 91 12.37 -15.45 -14.22
N GLN A 92 12.97 -15.09 -13.08
CA GLN A 92 14.12 -15.80 -12.53
C GLN A 92 13.92 -16.08 -11.04
N SER A 93 14.42 -17.21 -10.56
CA SER A 93 14.49 -17.49 -9.13
C SER A 93 15.50 -16.57 -8.45
N VAL A 94 15.25 -16.23 -7.20
CA VAL A 94 16.13 -15.37 -6.39
C VAL A 94 16.39 -15.98 -5.03
N LYS A 95 17.56 -15.66 -4.47
CA LYS A 95 17.85 -16.03 -3.08
C LYS A 95 17.33 -14.93 -2.17
N LEU A 96 16.34 -15.23 -1.34
CA LEU A 96 15.89 -14.28 -0.33
C LEU A 96 16.82 -14.27 0.88
N THR A 97 16.92 -13.09 1.47
CA THR A 97 17.47 -12.81 2.79
C THR A 97 16.40 -12.04 3.56
N ARG A 98 16.62 -11.74 4.84
CA ARG A 98 15.60 -11.10 5.68
C ARG A 98 14.97 -9.83 5.09
N TYR A 99 15.73 -9.05 4.33
CA TYR A 99 15.31 -7.74 3.79
C TYR A 99 15.49 -7.61 2.28
N HIS A 100 16.17 -8.57 1.63
CA HIS A 100 16.57 -8.43 0.24
C HIS A 100 16.42 -9.72 -0.54
N ALA A 101 16.05 -9.61 -1.81
CA ALA A 101 16.29 -10.62 -2.82
C ALA A 101 17.65 -10.37 -3.47
N LYS A 102 18.53 -11.35 -3.36
CA LYS A 102 19.84 -11.34 -4.00
C LYS A 102 19.72 -11.82 -5.45
N ILE A 103 20.27 -11.02 -6.35
CA ILE A 103 20.48 -11.33 -7.76
C ILE A 103 21.98 -11.40 -8.02
N VAL A 104 22.43 -12.45 -8.68
CA VAL A 104 23.83 -12.63 -9.12
C VAL A 104 23.93 -12.24 -10.59
N GLN A 105 24.96 -11.47 -10.92
CA GLN A 105 25.24 -10.92 -12.25
C GLN A 105 24.00 -10.31 -12.89
N PRO A 106 23.35 -9.33 -12.22
CA PRO A 106 22.10 -8.78 -12.69
C PRO A 106 22.29 -8.14 -14.06
N SER A 107 21.38 -8.44 -14.97
CA SER A 107 21.19 -7.67 -16.20
C SER A 107 19.95 -6.80 -16.01
N PHE A 108 20.19 -5.56 -15.62
CA PHE A 108 19.14 -4.66 -15.18
C PHE A 108 18.32 -4.11 -16.33
N SER A 109 17.02 -4.13 -16.09
CA SER A 109 15.99 -3.31 -16.71
C SER A 109 14.93 -3.08 -15.63
N LEU A 110 13.73 -2.69 -16.03
CA LEU A 110 12.61 -2.57 -15.11
C LEU A 110 12.32 -3.93 -14.44
N THR A 111 12.40 -3.98 -13.12
CA THR A 111 12.31 -5.23 -12.36
C THR A 111 11.53 -5.10 -11.05
N THR A 112 10.92 -6.20 -10.60
CA THR A 112 10.21 -6.27 -9.33
C THR A 112 10.16 -7.70 -8.81
N LEU A 113 9.80 -7.88 -7.55
CA LEU A 113 9.62 -9.20 -6.95
C LEU A 113 8.14 -9.56 -6.95
N ILE A 114 7.86 -10.79 -7.38
CA ILE A 114 6.51 -11.33 -7.47
C ILE A 114 6.39 -12.63 -6.69
N ILE A 115 5.17 -12.93 -6.28
CA ILE A 115 4.79 -14.20 -5.69
C ILE A 115 3.49 -14.70 -6.30
N ASN A 116 3.32 -16.02 -6.35
CA ASN A 116 2.07 -16.65 -6.77
C ASN A 116 0.88 -16.12 -5.93
N TRP A 117 -0.21 -15.72 -6.59
CA TRP A 117 -1.38 -15.13 -5.96
C TRP A 117 -2.07 -16.06 -4.94
N ILE A 118 -1.90 -17.38 -4.98
CA ILE A 118 -2.53 -18.26 -3.98
C ILE A 118 -1.80 -18.23 -2.63
N MET A 119 -0.58 -17.71 -2.62
CA MET A 119 0.22 -17.62 -1.40
C MET A 119 -0.25 -16.44 -0.56
N GLN A 120 -0.16 -16.61 0.75
CA GLN A 120 -0.30 -15.53 1.72
C GLN A 120 1.05 -15.31 2.38
N TRP A 121 1.29 -14.07 2.79
CA TRP A 121 2.52 -13.69 3.44
C TRP A 121 2.26 -12.51 4.37
N GLU A 122 3.22 -12.28 5.26
CA GLU A 122 3.19 -11.20 6.24
C GLU A 122 4.04 -10.04 5.71
N GLU A 123 3.61 -8.79 5.86
CA GLU A 123 4.41 -7.60 5.53
C GLU A 123 4.38 -6.56 6.64
N HIS A 124 5.50 -5.86 6.84
CA HIS A 124 5.48 -4.67 7.67
C HIS A 124 4.89 -3.49 6.90
N CYS A 125 3.92 -2.82 7.53
CA CYS A 125 3.29 -1.64 6.97
C CYS A 125 3.77 -0.35 7.64
N SER A 126 3.83 0.71 6.85
CA SER A 126 3.81 2.09 7.32
C SER A 126 2.38 2.50 7.68
N LEU A 127 2.26 3.52 8.52
CA LEU A 127 1.00 4.16 8.89
C LEU A 127 1.10 5.64 8.55
N LEU A 128 0.13 6.17 7.80
CA LEU A 128 -0.10 7.61 7.69
C LEU A 128 -1.50 7.92 8.19
N LEU A 129 -1.60 8.94 9.02
CA LEU A 129 -2.85 9.36 9.63
C LEU A 129 -3.07 10.84 9.36
N TYR A 130 -4.14 11.14 8.63
CA TYR A 130 -4.47 12.52 8.24
C TYR A 130 -5.78 12.94 8.87
N MET A 131 -5.80 14.14 9.44
CA MET A 131 -7.02 14.81 9.85
C MET A 131 -7.51 15.72 8.73
N ARG A 132 -8.71 15.42 8.20
CA ARG A 132 -9.39 16.20 7.16
C ARG A 132 -10.27 17.30 7.75
N CYS A 133 -10.86 17.06 8.91
CA CYS A 133 -11.79 17.96 9.57
C CYS A 133 -11.74 17.70 11.08
N LYS A 134 -11.96 18.75 11.88
CA LYS A 134 -11.94 18.67 13.34
C LYS A 134 -13.34 18.61 13.95
N ASP A 135 -14.33 19.20 13.30
CA ASP A 135 -15.73 19.20 13.75
C ASP A 135 -16.71 19.06 12.55
N PRO A 136 -17.26 17.86 12.30
CA PRO A 136 -16.96 16.62 12.99
C PRO A 136 -15.52 16.16 12.72
N LEU A 137 -14.94 15.37 13.63
CA LEU A 137 -13.62 14.80 13.42
C LEU A 137 -13.68 13.82 12.25
N ILE A 138 -12.87 14.07 11.21
CA ILE A 138 -12.71 13.19 10.05
C ILE A 138 -11.24 12.82 9.91
N LEU A 139 -10.93 11.53 10.06
CA LEU A 139 -9.60 10.97 9.88
C LEU A 139 -9.55 10.07 8.65
N HIS A 140 -8.47 10.16 7.89
CA HIS A 140 -8.09 9.17 6.87
C HIS A 140 -6.86 8.41 7.38
N ILE A 141 -6.94 7.08 7.40
CA ILE A 141 -5.92 6.20 7.98
C ILE A 141 -5.46 5.24 6.89
N TYR A 142 -4.19 5.36 6.50
CA TYR A 142 -3.57 4.58 5.44
C TYR A 142 -2.60 3.56 6.03
N PHE A 143 -2.67 2.33 5.50
CA PHE A 143 -1.64 1.31 5.70
C PHE A 143 -1.13 0.86 4.34
N PHE A 144 0.18 0.84 4.17
CA PHE A 144 0.85 0.37 2.94
C PHE A 144 2.25 -0.15 3.28
N PRO A 145 2.88 -0.94 2.40
CA PRO A 145 4.18 -1.56 2.68
C PRO A 145 5.27 -0.52 3.02
N VAL A 146 6.14 -0.81 3.99
CA VAL A 146 7.12 0.18 4.52
C VAL A 146 8.01 0.82 3.44
N ASN A 147 8.39 0.05 2.42
CA ASN A 147 9.31 0.49 1.37
C ASN A 147 8.59 0.93 0.08
N ASP A 148 7.27 1.11 0.12
CA ASP A 148 6.49 1.60 -1.03
C ASP A 148 6.45 3.14 -1.05
N THR A 149 7.55 3.73 -1.53
CA THR A 149 7.71 5.19 -1.63
C THR A 149 6.74 5.82 -2.62
N CYS A 150 6.43 5.15 -3.72
CA CYS A 150 5.50 5.64 -4.73
C CYS A 150 4.08 5.79 -4.16
N SER A 151 3.60 4.79 -3.41
CA SER A 151 2.31 4.88 -2.73
C SER A 151 2.28 6.02 -1.71
N LYS A 152 3.36 6.18 -0.93
CA LYS A 152 3.48 7.27 0.05
C LYS A 152 3.36 8.65 -0.61
N GLU A 153 4.12 8.90 -1.68
CA GLU A 153 4.11 10.17 -2.41
C GLU A 153 2.73 10.50 -2.97
N LYS A 154 1.99 9.50 -3.48
CA LYS A 154 0.62 9.67 -3.95
C LYS A 154 -0.34 10.04 -2.82
N VAL A 155 -0.23 9.37 -1.67
CA VAL A 155 -1.06 9.70 -0.49
C VAL A 155 -0.79 11.13 -0.05
N GLU A 156 0.49 11.50 0.12
CA GLU A 156 0.89 12.86 0.49
C GLU A 156 0.38 13.91 -0.50
N GLN A 157 0.39 13.61 -1.80
CA GLN A 157 -0.18 14.48 -2.83
C GLN A 157 -1.71 14.63 -2.71
N SER A 158 -2.42 13.54 -2.41
CA SER A 158 -3.88 13.54 -2.25
C SER A 158 -4.35 14.20 -0.94
N GLU A 159 -3.48 14.18 0.08
CA GLU A 159 -3.74 14.69 1.43
C GLU A 159 -3.10 16.06 1.68
N LYS A 160 -2.74 16.80 0.62
CA LYS A 160 -2.11 18.13 0.71
C LYS A 160 -2.89 19.16 1.55
N SER A 161 -4.21 19.04 1.59
CA SER A 161 -5.08 19.94 2.36
C SER A 161 -5.40 19.44 3.77
N SER A 162 -4.76 18.34 4.18
CA SER A 162 -5.00 17.63 5.44
C SER A 162 -3.83 17.81 6.39
N LEU A 163 -4.10 17.71 7.69
CA LEU A 163 -3.02 17.68 8.67
C LEU A 163 -2.53 16.24 8.89
N LEU A 164 -1.24 16.00 8.67
CA LEU A 164 -0.59 14.76 9.12
C LEU A 164 -0.47 14.74 10.64
N ILE A 165 -1.02 13.70 11.26
CA ILE A 165 -0.85 13.38 12.68
C ILE A 165 0.30 12.38 12.81
N SER A 166 1.30 12.74 13.60
CA SER A 166 2.44 11.87 13.86
C SER A 166 1.99 10.68 14.72
N HIS A 167 2.24 9.46 14.25
CA HIS A 167 1.96 8.25 15.02
C HIS A 167 2.99 7.17 14.66
N PRO A 168 3.48 6.37 15.62
CA PRO A 168 4.37 5.26 15.32
C PRO A 168 3.72 4.23 14.38
N ARG A 169 4.54 3.64 13.51
CA ARG A 169 4.13 2.53 12.64
C ARG A 169 3.78 1.26 13.45
N PRO A 170 2.96 0.35 12.90
CA PRO A 170 2.75 -0.98 13.48
C PRO A 170 4.07 -1.75 13.64
N ASN A 171 4.25 -2.39 14.80
CA ASN A 171 5.42 -3.24 15.08
C ASN A 171 5.30 -4.63 14.46
N ARG A 172 4.08 -5.18 14.43
CA ARG A 172 3.80 -6.50 13.87
C ARG A 172 3.50 -6.38 12.37
N PRO A 173 3.89 -7.38 11.57
CA PRO A 173 3.47 -7.42 10.18
C PRO A 173 1.98 -7.77 10.07
N PHE A 174 1.40 -7.45 8.92
CA PHE A 174 0.03 -7.76 8.55
C PHE A 174 -0.01 -8.84 7.48
N ARG A 175 -0.99 -9.72 7.56
CA ARG A 175 -1.21 -10.78 6.58
C ARG A 175 -1.87 -10.19 5.35
N LEU A 176 -1.15 -10.12 4.25
CA LEU A 176 -1.71 -9.59 3.01
C LEU A 176 -2.78 -10.53 2.45
N LYS A 177 -3.62 -9.97 1.57
CA LYS A 177 -4.78 -10.63 0.96
C LYS A 177 -5.89 -11.06 1.92
N THR A 178 -5.79 -10.72 3.20
CA THR A 178 -6.88 -10.86 4.16
C THR A 178 -7.48 -9.49 4.43
N PRO A 179 -8.82 -9.34 4.40
CA PRO A 179 -9.46 -8.10 4.81
C PRO A 179 -9.17 -7.76 6.28
N HIS A 180 -8.97 -6.48 6.54
CA HIS A 180 -8.82 -5.93 7.88
C HIS A 180 -9.95 -4.93 8.15
N LEU A 181 -10.52 -5.02 9.34
CA LEU A 181 -11.59 -4.16 9.83
C LEU A 181 -11.00 -3.19 10.85
N LEU A 182 -11.35 -1.91 10.75
CA LEU A 182 -10.96 -0.92 11.75
C LEU A 182 -12.16 -0.62 12.65
N GLU A 183 -12.02 -0.96 13.94
CA GLU A 183 -12.99 -0.60 14.96
C GLU A 183 -12.55 0.68 15.68
N VAL A 184 -13.49 1.64 15.76
CA VAL A 184 -13.35 2.87 16.52
C VAL A 184 -14.65 3.11 17.29
N PRO A 185 -14.69 2.87 18.60
CA PRO A 185 -15.90 3.03 19.40
C PRO A 185 -16.46 4.46 19.30
N GLY A 186 -17.77 4.58 19.05
CA GLY A 186 -18.44 5.88 18.93
C GLY A 186 -18.22 6.62 17.60
N ALA A 187 -17.50 6.03 16.65
CA ALA A 187 -17.27 6.59 15.33
C ALA A 187 -17.89 5.72 14.22
N SER A 188 -18.20 6.36 13.09
CA SER A 188 -18.52 5.65 11.84
C SER A 188 -17.23 5.41 11.07
N VAL A 189 -16.98 4.16 10.67
CA VAL A 189 -15.77 3.78 9.91
C VAL A 189 -16.17 3.22 8.54
N HIS A 190 -15.50 3.70 7.49
CA HIS A 190 -15.63 3.17 6.13
C HIS A 190 -14.27 2.80 5.54
N PRO A 191 -14.18 1.77 4.67
CA PRO A 191 -15.25 0.83 4.32
C PRO A 191 -15.64 -0.08 5.49
N VAL A 192 -16.89 -0.55 5.51
CA VAL A 192 -17.43 -1.40 6.60
C VAL A 192 -16.98 -2.86 6.43
N GLU A 193 -16.84 -3.28 5.18
CA GLU A 193 -16.32 -4.57 4.73
C GLU A 193 -14.80 -4.72 4.94
N GLY A 194 -14.13 -3.65 5.36
CA GLY A 194 -12.69 -3.65 5.58
C GLY A 194 -11.85 -3.47 4.33
N ILE A 195 -10.53 -3.51 4.51
CA ILE A 195 -9.55 -3.28 3.45
C ILE A 195 -8.60 -4.47 3.38
N SER A 196 -8.40 -4.99 2.18
CA SER A 196 -7.27 -5.86 1.87
C SER A 196 -6.12 -5.01 1.35
N PHE A 197 -5.01 -4.95 2.08
CA PHE A 197 -3.82 -4.21 1.64
C PHE A 197 -3.19 -4.91 0.44
N ARG A 198 -2.93 -4.15 -0.62
CA ARG A 198 -2.33 -4.63 -1.87
C ARG A 198 -1.39 -3.57 -2.45
N ALA A 199 -0.32 -4.01 -3.09
CA ALA A 199 0.70 -3.13 -3.64
C ALA A 199 0.39 -2.61 -5.07
N ASP A 200 -0.60 -3.18 -5.75
CA ASP A 200 -0.92 -2.97 -7.18
C ASP A 200 -2.15 -2.09 -7.45
N ILE A 201 -2.81 -1.62 -6.40
CA ILE A 201 -3.94 -0.70 -6.45
C ILE A 201 -3.57 0.64 -5.81
N ASP A 202 -4.39 1.67 -6.03
CA ASP A 202 -4.23 2.92 -5.29
C ASP A 202 -4.37 2.69 -3.78
N PRO A 203 -3.54 3.35 -2.95
CA PRO A 203 -3.59 3.19 -1.50
C PRO A 203 -4.99 3.44 -0.97
N ASN A 204 -5.58 2.41 -0.39
CA ASN A 204 -6.89 2.50 0.24
C ASN A 204 -6.74 2.98 1.69
N PHE A 205 -7.80 3.53 2.27
CA PHE A 205 -7.78 4.08 3.62
C PHE A 205 -9.08 3.85 4.37
N PHE A 206 -8.97 3.78 5.69
CA PHE A 206 -10.14 3.87 6.55
C PHE A 206 -10.49 5.34 6.76
N LYS A 207 -11.76 5.67 6.51
CA LYS A 207 -12.35 6.96 6.83
C LYS A 207 -13.12 6.85 8.14
N VAL A 208 -12.67 7.56 9.16
CA VAL A 208 -13.28 7.60 10.49
C VAL A 208 -13.98 8.94 10.65
N LYS A 209 -15.28 8.94 10.96
CA LYS A 209 -16.08 10.14 11.28
C LYS A 209 -16.59 10.03 12.71
N GLN A 210 -16.24 11.00 13.56
CA GLN A 210 -16.64 11.05 14.97
C GLN A 210 -17.17 12.44 15.31
N HIS A 211 -18.35 12.51 15.95
CA HIS A 211 -19.00 13.78 16.27
C HIS A 211 -18.55 14.40 17.60
N GLN A 212 -18.11 13.57 18.55
CA GLN A 212 -17.61 14.02 19.84
C GLN A 212 -16.08 13.94 19.85
N LEU A 213 -15.42 15.04 20.20
CA LEU A 213 -13.96 15.09 20.28
C LEU A 213 -13.47 14.48 21.60
N ASP A 214 -13.35 13.16 21.61
CA ASP A 214 -12.76 12.35 22.67
C ASP A 214 -11.51 11.61 22.15
N ASP A 215 -10.85 10.86 23.04
CA ASP A 215 -9.75 9.98 22.64
C ASP A 215 -10.21 8.99 21.57
N VAL A 216 -9.46 8.91 20.47
CA VAL A 216 -9.77 8.01 19.36
C VAL A 216 -9.04 6.70 19.56
N LYS A 217 -9.77 5.71 20.10
CA LYS A 217 -9.26 4.35 20.30
C LYS A 217 -9.50 3.52 19.05
N MET A 218 -8.41 3.06 18.45
CA MET A 218 -8.43 2.30 17.20
C MET A 218 -7.99 0.86 17.44
N ASN A 219 -8.70 -0.08 16.84
CA ASN A 219 -8.36 -1.48 16.84
C ASN A 219 -8.50 -2.04 15.42
N LEU A 220 -7.37 -2.36 14.79
CA LEU A 220 -7.36 -3.06 13.50
C LEU A 220 -7.44 -4.55 13.75
N ILE A 221 -8.46 -5.18 13.19
CA ILE A 221 -8.78 -6.59 13.35
C ILE A 221 -8.63 -7.28 12.01
N ARG A 222 -7.93 -8.41 11.97
CA ARG A 222 -7.93 -9.29 10.80
C ARG A 222 -9.26 -10.04 10.73
N GLU A 223 -9.95 -9.95 9.61
CA GLU A 223 -11.33 -10.46 9.50
C GLU A 223 -11.42 -11.98 9.66
N GLU A 224 -10.44 -12.71 9.12
CA GLU A 224 -10.39 -14.18 9.05
C GLU A 224 -10.43 -14.85 10.44
N ASP A 225 -9.61 -14.39 11.37
CA ASP A 225 -9.47 -15.00 12.71
C ASP A 225 -9.86 -14.06 13.86
N LYS A 226 -10.42 -12.89 13.53
CA LYS A 226 -10.85 -11.85 14.47
C LYS A 226 -9.75 -11.40 15.44
N LYS A 227 -8.47 -11.63 15.10
CA LYS A 227 -7.35 -11.19 15.93
C LYS A 227 -7.11 -9.71 15.75
N SER A 228 -6.93 -9.03 16.87
CA SER A 228 -6.38 -7.67 16.89
C SER A 228 -4.92 -7.72 16.44
N VAL A 229 -4.64 -7.05 15.32
CA VAL A 229 -3.28 -6.97 14.73
C VAL A 229 -2.60 -5.63 15.05
N TRP A 230 -3.38 -4.60 15.35
CA TRP A 230 -2.86 -3.30 15.77
C TRP A 230 -3.87 -2.57 16.66
N LYS A 231 -3.38 -1.90 17.70
CA LYS A 231 -4.17 -1.01 18.55
C LYS A 231 -3.41 0.29 18.73
N ALA A 232 -4.17 1.38 18.76
CA ALA A 232 -3.64 2.70 19.03
C ALA A 232 -4.68 3.57 19.71
N THR A 233 -4.20 4.66 20.29
CA THR A 233 -5.04 5.72 20.85
C THR A 233 -4.42 7.03 20.43
N ILE A 234 -5.23 7.89 19.80
CA ILE A 234 -4.88 9.29 19.62
C ILE A 234 -5.57 10.05 20.74
N TRP A 235 -4.79 10.75 21.54
CA TRP A 235 -5.31 11.49 22.68
C TRP A 235 -5.95 12.77 22.20
N LYS A 236 -7.08 13.17 22.80
CA LYS A 236 -7.81 14.36 22.35
C LYS A 236 -6.96 15.64 22.36
N GLU A 237 -5.97 15.72 23.25
CA GLU A 237 -5.04 16.84 23.38
C GLU A 237 -4.14 16.99 22.15
N GLU A 238 -3.89 15.91 21.41
CA GLU A 238 -3.12 15.95 20.16
C GLU A 238 -3.87 16.74 19.07
N PHE A 239 -5.21 16.76 19.11
CA PHE A 239 -6.03 17.58 18.20
C PHE A 239 -6.09 19.06 18.61
N ALA A 240 -5.78 19.40 19.87
CA ALA A 240 -5.83 20.77 20.36
C ALA A 240 -4.70 21.64 19.79
N HIS A 241 -3.54 21.03 19.53
CA HIS A 241 -2.36 21.69 18.97
C HIS A 241 -2.44 21.94 17.46
N VAL A 242 -3.52 21.49 16.82
CA VAL A 242 -3.74 21.64 15.38
C VAL A 242 -4.34 23.00 15.07
N ASN A 243 -3.59 23.83 14.33
CA ASN A 243 -4.06 25.14 13.90
C ASN A 243 -5.10 24.98 12.77
N PRO A 244 -6.37 25.40 12.94
CA PRO A 244 -7.43 25.21 11.95
C PRO A 244 -7.11 25.83 10.59
N ARG A 245 -6.27 26.88 10.55
CA ARG A 245 -5.87 27.59 9.32
C ARG A 245 -5.07 26.74 8.33
N GLN A 246 -4.55 25.58 8.74
CA GLN A 246 -3.83 24.66 7.86
C GLN A 246 -4.75 23.69 7.11
N ILE A 247 -5.98 23.49 7.59
CA ILE A 247 -6.97 22.68 6.92
C ILE A 247 -7.71 23.62 5.97
N GLN A 248 -7.51 23.46 4.66
CA GLN A 248 -8.44 24.08 3.72
C GLN A 248 -9.77 23.35 3.92
N GLU A 249 -10.69 23.98 4.66
CA GLU A 249 -12.07 23.54 4.74
C GLU A 249 -12.62 23.52 3.31
N VAL A 250 -12.66 22.35 2.68
CA VAL A 250 -13.36 22.15 1.42
C VAL A 250 -14.76 21.69 1.79
N PRO A 251 -15.79 22.57 1.77
CA PRO A 251 -17.12 22.26 2.28
C PRO A 251 -17.80 21.11 1.53
N HIS A 252 -17.31 20.81 0.32
CA HIS A 252 -17.87 19.80 -0.56
C HIS A 252 -17.63 18.34 -0.10
N LEU A 253 -16.61 18.05 0.71
CA LEU A 253 -16.21 16.67 1.05
C LEU A 253 -16.97 16.06 2.25
N CYS A 254 -17.51 16.88 3.16
CA CYS A 254 -18.46 16.39 4.18
C CYS A 254 -19.70 15.76 3.52
N SER A 255 -20.12 16.28 2.36
CA SER A 255 -21.26 15.76 1.60
C SER A 255 -21.04 14.37 1.00
N GLU A 256 -19.79 13.96 0.73
CA GLU A 256 -19.52 12.65 0.12
C GLU A 256 -19.68 11.51 1.10
N PHE A 257 -19.36 11.72 2.37
CA PHE A 257 -19.62 10.73 3.42
C PHE A 257 -21.13 10.51 3.58
N ASP A 258 -21.91 11.60 3.58
CA ASP A 258 -23.36 11.52 3.70
C ASP A 258 -23.99 10.87 2.46
N LYS A 259 -23.43 11.08 1.26
CA LYS A 259 -23.84 10.39 0.03
C LYS A 259 -23.52 8.88 0.06
N ALA A 260 -22.31 8.50 0.47
CA ALA A 260 -21.91 7.09 0.57
C ALA A 260 -22.74 6.35 1.63
N GLN A 261 -22.93 6.96 2.80
CA GLN A 261 -23.79 6.44 3.88
C GLN A 261 -25.26 6.36 3.45
N PHE A 262 -25.76 7.36 2.71
CA PHE A 262 -27.10 7.33 2.13
C PHE A 262 -27.25 6.19 1.12
N PHE A 263 -26.30 6.03 0.20
CA PHE A 263 -26.35 4.97 -0.80
C PHE A 263 -26.35 3.59 -0.14
N GLU A 264 -25.47 3.35 0.83
CA GLU A 264 -25.42 2.08 1.56
C GLU A 264 -26.69 1.81 2.37
N LYS A 265 -27.17 2.80 3.12
CA LYS A 265 -28.42 2.70 3.89
C LYS A 265 -29.62 2.35 3.01
N HIS A 266 -29.63 2.81 1.76
CA HIS A 266 -30.74 2.58 0.83
C HIS A 266 -30.40 1.54 -0.24
N ARG A 267 -29.25 0.85 -0.18
CA ARG A 267 -28.75 -0.03 -1.26
C ARG A 267 -29.73 -1.14 -1.58
N LEU A 268 -30.22 -1.84 -0.56
CA LEU A 268 -31.22 -2.92 -0.73
C LEU A 268 -32.55 -2.39 -1.28
N ALA A 269 -33.00 -1.21 -0.84
CA ALA A 269 -34.22 -0.58 -1.32
C ALA A 269 -34.08 -0.08 -2.77
N LEU A 270 -32.90 0.41 -3.16
CA LEU A 270 -32.55 0.80 -4.53
C LEU A 270 -32.52 -0.43 -5.44
N ILE A 271 -31.84 -1.51 -5.03
CA ILE A 271 -31.80 -2.78 -5.77
C ILE A 271 -33.21 -3.35 -5.96
N GLN A 272 -34.06 -3.35 -4.93
CA GLN A 272 -35.44 -3.82 -5.03
C GLN A 272 -36.35 -2.92 -5.88
N ARG A 273 -36.01 -1.63 -6.03
CA ARG A 273 -36.75 -0.67 -6.87
C ARG A 273 -36.34 -0.72 -8.33
N VAL A 274 -35.18 -1.29 -8.67
CA VAL A 274 -34.80 -1.57 -10.06
C VAL A 274 -35.61 -2.78 -10.55
N LYS A 275 -36.83 -2.53 -11.04
CA LYS A 275 -37.71 -3.56 -11.63
C LYS A 275 -37.68 -3.63 -13.15
N ASN A 276 -36.85 -2.83 -13.82
CA ASN A 276 -36.75 -2.83 -15.28
C ASN A 276 -35.36 -2.40 -15.75
N VAL A 277 -34.43 -3.35 -15.88
CA VAL A 277 -33.32 -3.21 -16.81
C VAL A 277 -33.79 -3.82 -18.12
N LYS A 278 -34.36 -3.01 -19.02
CA LYS A 278 -34.51 -3.45 -20.43
C LYS A 278 -33.10 -3.70 -20.95
N SER A 279 -32.87 -4.87 -21.55
CA SER A 279 -31.66 -5.14 -22.31
C SER A 279 -31.55 -4.11 -23.44
N ILE A 280 -30.65 -3.14 -23.29
CA ILE A 280 -30.19 -2.34 -24.43
C ILE A 280 -28.97 -3.07 -25.00
N ALA A 281 -29.21 -4.26 -25.52
CA ALA A 281 -28.22 -5.07 -26.22
C ALA A 281 -28.97 -6.01 -27.18
N ASP A 282 -29.57 -5.44 -28.21
CA ASP A 282 -30.03 -6.15 -29.42
C ASP A 282 -30.22 -5.19 -30.62
N LYS A 283 -29.49 -4.08 -30.64
CA LYS A 283 -29.29 -3.25 -31.84
C LYS A 283 -27.95 -2.55 -31.76
N LEU A 284 -26.88 -3.25 -32.16
CA LEU A 284 -25.72 -2.75 -32.88
C LEU A 284 -24.98 -3.94 -33.49
#